data_AF-A0A0P6W276-F1
#
_entry.id   AF-A0A0P6W276-F1
#
_cell.length_a   1.000
_cell.length_b   1.000
_cell.length_c   1.000
_cell.angle_alpha   90.00
_cell.angle_beta   90.00
_cell.angle_gamma   90.00
#
_symmetry.space_group_name_H-M   'P 1'
#
loop_
_entity.id
_entity.type
_entity.pdbx_description
1 polymer ?
#
loop_
_entity_poly.entity_id
_entity_poly.type
_entity_poly.pdbx_seq_one_letter_code
_entity_poly.pdbx_strand_id
1 'polypeptide(L)'
;MRRPLESAQYVSIRCTERLAEAGIDPSVGSVGDSYDNALAESIIGLFKTEVIHRLGPWKSFGAVGFKTLEWADWFNLRRLLQPIGNIPPAQAEANYYATLENLKMVA
;
A
#
# COMPACT_ATOMS: atom_id res chain seq x y z
N MET A 1 1.44 11.87 -21.48
CA MET A 1 1.27 11.17 -20.19
C MET A 1 0.01 11.75 -19.54
N ARG A 2 -1.02 10.92 -19.25
CA ARG A 2 -2.25 11.41 -18.57
C ARG A 2 -1.89 11.78 -17.12
N ARG A 3 -2.51 12.83 -16.57
CA ARG A 3 -2.38 13.19 -15.15
C ARG A 3 -2.73 11.97 -14.28
N PRO A 4 -2.01 11.74 -13.16
CA PRO A 4 -2.48 10.84 -12.12
C PRO A 4 -3.92 11.22 -11.75
N LEU A 5 -4.81 10.24 -11.75
CA LEU A 5 -6.19 10.44 -11.33
C LEU A 5 -6.20 10.51 -9.80
N GLU A 6 -6.00 11.72 -9.26
CA GLU A 6 -6.42 12.07 -7.92
C GLU A 6 -7.93 11.79 -7.84
N SER A 7 -8.33 10.69 -7.19
CA SER A 7 -9.73 10.35 -7.05
C SER A 7 -10.39 11.44 -6.19
N ALA A 8 -11.53 11.99 -6.64
CA ALA A 8 -12.28 13.02 -5.90
C ALA A 8 -12.64 12.58 -4.46
N GLN A 9 -12.56 11.29 -4.15
CA GLN A 9 -12.77 10.74 -2.81
C GLN A 9 -11.61 11.08 -1.87
N TYR A 10 -10.36 11.00 -2.32
CA TYR A 10 -9.17 11.26 -1.51
C TYR A 10 -8.95 12.76 -1.22
N VAL A 11 -9.48 13.63 -2.07
CA VAL A 11 -9.50 15.10 -1.87
C VAL A 11 -10.85 15.61 -1.35
N SER A 12 -11.75 14.71 -0.92
CA SER A 12 -13.05 15.11 -0.39
C SER A 12 -12.91 15.75 1.00
N ILE A 13 -13.79 16.71 1.30
CA ILE A 13 -13.84 17.38 2.63
C ILE A 13 -13.85 16.34 3.76
N ARG A 14 -14.69 15.31 3.63
CA ARG A 14 -14.80 14.24 4.63
C ARG A 14 -13.50 13.47 4.82
N CYS A 15 -12.71 13.25 3.77
CA CYS A 15 -11.42 12.59 3.89
C CYS A 15 -10.40 13.49 4.60
N THR A 16 -10.33 14.77 4.21
CA THR A 16 -9.44 15.76 4.84
C THR A 16 -9.74 15.94 6.33
N GLU A 17 -11.02 16.03 6.71
CA GLU A 17 -11.43 16.14 8.11
C GLU A 17 -10.99 14.92 8.92
N ARG A 18 -11.14 13.71 8.37
CA ARG A 18 -10.73 12.46 9.05
C ARG A 18 -9.21 12.33 9.19
N LEU A 19 -8.46 12.78 8.20
CA LEU A 19 -7.00 12.81 8.28
C LEU A 19 -6.54 13.82 9.35
N ALA A 20 -7.15 15.00 9.39
CA ALA A 20 -6.88 16.00 10.42
C ALA A 20 -7.24 15.49 11.84
N GLU A 21 -8.38 14.83 12.02
CA GLU A 21 -8.77 14.18 13.29
C GLU A 21 -7.74 13.13 13.75
N ALA A 22 -7.13 12.41 12.80
CA ALA A 22 -6.10 11.42 13.08
C ALA A 22 -4.68 12.01 13.21
N GLY A 23 -4.50 13.32 13.02
CA GLY A 23 -3.19 13.96 13.00
C GLY A 23 -2.32 13.57 11.81
N ILE A 24 -2.94 13.15 10.70
CA ILE A 24 -2.28 12.72 9.47
C ILE A 24 -2.32 13.87 8.45
N ASP A 25 -1.16 14.24 7.91
CA ASP A 25 -1.06 15.25 6.85
C ASP A 25 -1.27 14.60 5.47
N PRO A 26 -2.22 15.07 4.64
CA PRO A 26 -2.46 14.47 3.32
C PRO A 26 -1.37 14.82 2.30
N SER A 27 -0.67 13.82 1.76
CA SER A 27 0.27 13.99 0.64
C SER A 27 -0.41 13.85 -0.74
N VAL A 28 -1.40 14.71 -1.02
CA VAL A 28 -2.22 14.65 -2.26
C VAL A 28 -2.17 15.94 -3.09
N GLY A 29 -1.37 16.92 -2.65
CA GLY A 29 -1.48 18.31 -3.12
C GLY A 29 -0.36 18.82 -4.03
N SER A 30 0.79 18.16 -4.10
CA SER A 30 1.94 18.65 -4.87
C SER A 30 2.14 17.87 -6.17
N VAL A 31 2.43 18.58 -7.26
CA VAL A 31 2.98 17.96 -8.48
C VAL A 31 4.36 17.40 -8.09
N GLY A 32 4.45 16.13 -7.69
CA GLY A 32 5.75 15.54 -7.42
C GLY A 32 5.86 14.45 -6.35
N ASP A 33 4.80 14.06 -5.62
CA ASP A 33 4.91 12.88 -4.74
C ASP A 33 4.74 11.56 -5.52
N SER A 34 5.46 11.47 -6.63
CA SER A 34 5.35 10.38 -7.59
C SER A 34 5.85 9.05 -7.04
N TYR A 35 6.70 9.06 -6.00
CA TYR A 35 7.29 7.84 -5.47
C TYR A 35 6.26 6.98 -4.73
N ASP A 36 5.46 7.60 -3.86
CA ASP A 36 4.41 6.90 -3.12
C ASP A 36 3.31 6.42 -4.07
N ASN A 37 2.92 7.27 -5.03
CA ASN A 37 1.93 6.87 -6.04
C ASN A 37 2.47 5.77 -6.97
N ALA A 38 3.72 5.85 -7.44
CA ALA A 38 4.30 4.82 -8.30
C ALA A 38 4.46 3.47 -7.58
N LEU A 39 4.80 3.49 -6.29
CA LEU A 39 4.85 2.28 -5.47
C LEU A 39 3.46 1.68 -5.29
N ALA A 40 2.47 2.50 -4.92
CA ALA A 40 1.08 2.06 -4.79
C ALA A 40 0.53 1.50 -6.11
N GLU A 41 0.80 2.17 -7.24
CA GLU A 41 0.43 1.74 -8.58
C GLU A 41 1.10 0.42 -8.97
N SER A 42 2.36 0.21 -8.59
CA SER A 42 3.08 -1.04 -8.83
C SER A 42 2.46 -2.20 -8.06
N ILE A 43 2.14 -2.00 -6.78
CA ILE A 43 1.50 -3.03 -5.94
C ILE A 43 0.10 -3.37 -6.44
N ILE A 44 -0.72 -2.37 -6.81
CA ILE A 44 -2.06 -2.63 -7.33
C ILE A 44 -2.01 -3.29 -8.71
N GLY A 45 -1.03 -2.94 -9.56
CA GLY A 45 -0.80 -3.61 -10.84
C GLY A 45 -0.45 -5.09 -10.67
N LEU A 46 0.40 -5.39 -9.68
CA LEU A 46 0.78 -6.74 -9.33
C LEU A 46 -0.40 -7.56 -8.79
N PHE A 47 -1.19 -7.00 -7.87
CA PHE A 47 -2.42 -7.61 -7.38
C PHE A 47 -3.40 -7.93 -8.52
N LYS A 48 -3.63 -6.98 -9.44
CA LYS A 48 -4.51 -7.19 -10.60
C LYS A 48 -4.00 -8.32 -11.48
N THR A 49 -2.69 -8.39 -11.70
CA THR A 49 -2.07 -9.45 -12.50
C THR A 49 -2.23 -10.82 -11.84
N GLU A 50 -1.85 -10.94 -10.57
CA GLU A 50 -1.78 -12.21 -9.86
C GLU A 50 -3.14 -12.75 -9.41
N VAL A 51 -4.09 -11.87 -9.08
CA VAL A 51 -5.40 -12.24 -8.55
C VAL A 51 -6.49 -12.02 -9.58
N ILE A 52 -6.66 -10.79 -10.06
CA ILE A 52 -7.82 -10.46 -10.89
C ILE A 52 -7.76 -11.15 -12.26
N HIS A 53 -6.62 -11.06 -12.94
CA HIS A 53 -6.46 -11.60 -14.29
C HIS A 53 -6.12 -13.09 -14.29
N ARG A 54 -5.25 -13.55 -13.39
CA ARG A 54 -4.79 -14.95 -13.37
C ARG A 54 -5.80 -15.92 -12.75
N LEU A 55 -6.51 -15.53 -11.68
CA LEU A 55 -7.43 -16.43 -10.97
C LEU A 55 -8.90 -16.22 -11.36
N GLY A 56 -9.21 -15.16 -12.11
CA GLY A 56 -10.53 -14.92 -12.67
C GLY A 56 -10.89 -15.93 -13.79
N PRO A 57 -12.13 -15.90 -14.30
CA PRO A 57 -13.19 -14.93 -14.00
C PRO A 57 -13.87 -15.17 -12.64
N TRP A 58 -14.33 -14.08 -12.02
CA TRP A 58 -14.93 -14.10 -10.68
C TRP A 58 -16.45 -14.12 -10.72
N LYS A 59 -17.06 -14.91 -9.83
CA LYS A 59 -18.52 -15.07 -9.74
C LYS A 59 -19.20 -14.01 -8.87
N SER A 60 -18.48 -13.36 -7.97
CA SER A 60 -19.01 -12.34 -7.06
C SER A 60 -17.91 -11.46 -6.48
N PHE A 61 -18.29 -10.27 -5.99
CA PHE A 61 -17.39 -9.40 -5.23
C PHE A 61 -16.88 -10.06 -3.94
N GLY A 62 -17.70 -10.88 -3.28
CA GLY A 62 -17.29 -11.62 -2.09
C GLY A 62 -16.15 -12.60 -2.38
N ALA A 63 -16.18 -13.30 -3.52
CA ALA A 63 -15.11 -14.20 -3.93
C ALA A 63 -13.79 -13.44 -4.17
N VAL A 64 -13.86 -12.26 -4.80
CA VAL A 64 -12.70 -11.38 -4.95
C VAL A 64 -12.20 -10.92 -3.58
N GLY A 65 -13.10 -10.49 -2.68
CA GLY A 65 -12.75 -10.04 -1.34
C GLY A 65 -11.98 -11.07 -0.53
N PHE A 66 -12.43 -12.33 -0.50
CA PHE A 66 -11.70 -13.41 0.17
C PHE A 66 -10.31 -13.62 -0.41
N LYS A 67 -10.19 -13.62 -1.75
CA LYS A 67 -8.90 -13.80 -2.42
C LYS A 67 -7.97 -12.61 -2.24
N THR A 68 -8.51 -11.41 -2.09
CA THR A 68 -7.74 -10.22 -1.68
C THR A 68 -7.16 -10.39 -0.28
N LEU A 69 -7.94 -10.90 0.69
CA LEU A 69 -7.45 -11.15 2.05
C LEU A 69 -6.34 -12.21 2.06
N GLU A 70 -6.54 -13.33 1.38
CA GLU A 70 -5.52 -14.38 1.24
C GLU A 70 -4.24 -13.86 0.58
N TRP A 71 -4.40 -13.05 -0.47
CA TRP A 71 -3.26 -12.45 -1.18
C TRP A 71 -2.51 -11.45 -0.28
N ALA A 72 -3.22 -10.60 0.47
CA ALA A 72 -2.60 -9.65 1.38
C ALA A 72 -1.84 -10.34 2.53
N ASP A 73 -2.41 -11.40 3.11
CA ASP A 73 -1.77 -12.22 4.14
C ASP A 73 -0.48 -12.86 3.60
N TRP A 74 -0.57 -13.52 2.44
CA TRP A 74 0.61 -14.11 1.79
C TRP A 74 1.65 -13.06 1.40
N PHE A 75 1.24 -11.94 0.81
CA PHE A 75 2.13 -10.88 0.35
C PHE A 75 2.93 -10.32 1.53
N ASN A 76 2.28 -10.00 2.65
CA ASN A 76 2.96 -9.36 3.77
C ASN A 76 3.78 -10.33 4.62
N LEU A 77 3.28 -11.55 4.83
CA LEU A 77 3.86 -12.47 5.80
C LEU A 77 4.79 -13.53 5.19
N ARG A 78 4.71 -13.78 3.88
CA ARG A 78 5.42 -14.90 3.24
C ARG A 78 6.16 -14.54 1.95
N ARG A 79 5.72 -13.54 1.21
CA ARG A 79 6.36 -13.17 -0.07
C ARG A 79 7.72 -12.56 0.18
N LEU A 80 8.77 -13.18 -0.38
CA LEU A 80 10.11 -12.61 -0.34
C LEU A 80 10.25 -11.55 -1.44
N LEU A 81 10.79 -10.39 -1.07
CA LEU A 81 11.01 -9.29 -2.00
C LEU A 81 12.50 -8.92 -2.03
N GLN A 82 13.12 -9.08 -3.20
CA GLN A 82 14.53 -8.75 -3.41
C GLN A 82 14.90 -7.31 -3.02
N PRO A 83 14.08 -6.26 -3.32
CA PRO A 83 14.44 -4.89 -2.97
C PRO A 83 14.60 -4.63 -1.46
N ILE A 84 13.99 -5.44 -0.61
CA ILE A 84 14.08 -5.34 0.86
C ILE A 84 14.98 -6.43 1.47
N GLY A 85 15.81 -7.09 0.65
CA GLY A 85 16.77 -8.09 1.13
C GLY A 85 16.24 -9.53 1.17
N ASN A 86 15.25 -9.86 0.33
CA ASN A 86 14.64 -11.20 0.27
C ASN A 86 14.00 -11.65 1.58
N ILE A 87 13.35 -10.73 2.29
CA ILE A 87 12.53 -11.01 3.48
C ILE A 87 11.07 -10.63 3.21
N PRO A 88 10.11 -11.12 4.02
CA PRO A 88 8.72 -10.66 3.96
C PRO A 88 8.57 -9.17 4.31
N PRO A 89 7.63 -8.44 3.68
CA PRO A 89 7.33 -7.05 3.99
C PRO A 89 7.11 -6.77 5.48
N ALA A 90 6.35 -7.63 6.18
CA ALA A 90 6.10 -7.46 7.60
C ALA A 90 7.39 -7.56 8.44
N GLN A 91 8.35 -8.38 8.02
CA GLN A 91 9.65 -8.47 8.67
C GLN A 91 10.50 -7.22 8.39
N ALA A 92 10.49 -6.71 7.16
CA ALA A 92 11.17 -5.47 6.83
C ALA A 92 10.63 -4.28 7.64
N GLU A 93 9.30 -4.18 7.77
CA GLU A 93 8.64 -3.16 8.60
C GLU A 93 9.03 -3.28 10.08
N ALA A 94 9.00 -4.50 10.64
CA ALA A 94 9.42 -4.73 12.01
C ALA A 94 10.89 -4.33 12.26
N ASN A 95 11.78 -4.68 11.34
CA ASN A 95 13.20 -4.29 11.41
C ASN A 95 13.39 -2.77 11.34
N TYR A 96 12.61 -2.10 10.48
CA TYR A 96 12.63 -0.65 10.36
C TYR A 96 12.25 0.04 11.68
N TYR A 97 11.15 -0.38 12.29
CA TYR A 97 10.71 0.20 13.57
C TYR A 97 11.67 -0.09 14.71
N ALA A 98 12.21 -1.31 14.80
CA ALA A 98 13.24 -1.63 15.80
C ALA A 98 14.49 -0.73 15.64
N THR A 99 14.88 -0.42 14.40
CA THR A 99 16.00 0.49 14.13
C THR A 99 15.68 1.92 14.55
N LEU A 100 14.47 2.41 14.26
CA LEU A 100 14.03 3.75 14.67
C LEU A 100 13.97 3.91 16.19
N GLU A 101 13.49 2.90 16.92
CA GLU A 101 13.50 2.90 18.39
C GLU A 101 14.92 2.97 18.94
N ASN A 102 15.83 2.17 18.39
CA ASN A 102 17.24 2.21 18.79
C ASN A 102 17.87 3.58 18.54
N LEU A 103 17.60 4.22 17.41
CA LEU A 103 18.10 5.57 17.11
C LEU A 103 17.57 6.61 18.10
N LYS A 104 16.30 6.50 18.52
CA LYS A 104 15.71 7.38 19.54
C LYS A 104 16.27 7.17 20.94
N MET A 105 16.74 5.96 21.26
CA MET A 105 17.33 5.63 22.55
C MET A 105 18.81 6.04 22.68
N VAL A 106 19.49 6.27 21.56
CA VAL A 106 20.92 6.66 21.51
C VAL A 106 21.11 8.17 21.29
N ALA A 107 20.05 8.89 20.93
CA ALA A 107 20.01 10.35 20.79
C ALA A 107 19.63 11.05 22.10
#